data_AF-A0A8B8ZYE4-F1
#
_entry.id   AF-A0A8B8ZYE4-F1
#
_cell.length_a   1.000
_cell.length_b   1.000
_cell.length_c   1.000
_cell.angle_alpha   90.00
_cell.angle_beta   90.00
_cell.angle_gamma   90.00
#
_symmetry.space_group_name_H-M   'P 1'
#
loop_
_entity.id
_entity.type
_entity.pdbx_description
1 polymer ?
#
loop_
_entity_poly.entity_id
_entity_poly.type
_entity_poly.pdbx_seq_one_letter_code
_entity_poly.pdbx_strand_id
1 'polypeptide(L)'
;MIHIIQDYRDRARRHQRGREEAEAKFLVSEAEQKVLQAKLEAAEDEVRALVAELKEEKGVQALARSEVRAAEARRSEAESSLAIREQEVGEAHLKVQELEVRLLDAQSLLVDREREIKNLERKATYHEAREKEAREQAQDAVKLFRDSEEFRDLMEEEGVNGLIQGFKDFRNQLRRLLPDFDLSLLQPGAGVEDSGVEAETPPGGADQEGPAEVGESALEVAEAAPEAAGATGEEASTAEEPTAPEVAEPEP
;
A
#
# COMPACT_ATOMS: atom_id res chain seq x y z
N MET A 1 -97.50 -88.14 -54.30
CA MET A 1 -96.09 -88.01 -54.75
C MET A 1 -95.66 -86.55 -54.96
N ILE A 2 -96.54 -85.64 -55.44
CA ILE A 2 -96.21 -84.21 -55.69
C ILE A 2 -95.82 -83.42 -54.41
N HIS A 3 -96.49 -83.64 -53.27
CA HIS A 3 -96.20 -82.92 -52.02
C HIS A 3 -94.82 -83.24 -51.41
N ILE A 4 -94.29 -84.46 -51.63
CA ILE A 4 -92.97 -84.87 -51.11
C ILE A 4 -91.85 -84.14 -51.87
N ILE A 5 -92.02 -83.95 -53.19
CA ILE A 5 -91.06 -83.24 -54.04
C ILE A 5 -91.03 -81.75 -53.69
N GLN A 6 -92.19 -81.14 -53.40
CA GLN A 6 -92.28 -79.75 -52.97
C GLN A 6 -91.65 -79.54 -51.59
N ASP A 7 -91.94 -80.40 -50.59
CA ASP A 7 -91.32 -80.29 -49.26
C ASP A 7 -89.80 -80.46 -49.33
N TYR A 8 -89.29 -81.39 -50.12
CA TYR A 8 -87.85 -81.55 -50.33
C TYR A 8 -87.22 -80.29 -50.96
N ARG A 9 -87.87 -79.70 -51.96
CA ARG A 9 -87.38 -78.47 -52.61
C ARG A 9 -87.39 -77.28 -51.65
N ASP A 10 -88.42 -77.14 -50.84
CA ASP A 10 -88.52 -76.07 -49.85
C ASP A 10 -87.56 -76.26 -48.67
N ARG A 11 -87.27 -77.51 -48.30
CA ARG A 11 -86.21 -77.84 -47.34
C ARG A 11 -84.82 -77.52 -47.91
N ALA A 12 -84.55 -77.90 -49.16
CA ALA A 12 -83.30 -77.56 -49.85
C ALA A 12 -83.08 -76.04 -49.95
N ARG A 13 -84.12 -75.27 -50.30
CA ARG A 13 -84.05 -73.79 -50.33
C ARG A 13 -83.84 -73.17 -48.94
N ARG A 14 -84.42 -73.76 -47.88
CA ARG A 14 -84.17 -73.32 -46.50
C ARG A 14 -82.73 -73.59 -46.08
N HIS A 15 -82.19 -74.77 -46.40
CA HIS A 15 -80.78 -75.08 -46.15
C HIS A 15 -79.83 -74.19 -46.95
N GLN A 16 -80.13 -73.93 -48.22
CA GLN A 16 -79.33 -73.03 -49.05
C GLN A 16 -79.35 -71.59 -48.49
N ARG A 17 -80.52 -71.04 -48.17
CA ARG A 17 -80.62 -69.70 -47.55
C ARG A 17 -79.91 -69.62 -46.21
N GLY A 18 -80.07 -70.63 -45.36
CA GLY A 18 -79.37 -70.68 -44.07
C GLY A 18 -77.84 -70.73 -44.24
N ARG A 19 -77.36 -71.39 -45.31
CA ARG A 19 -75.93 -71.39 -45.65
C ARG A 19 -75.47 -70.02 -46.16
N GLU A 20 -76.19 -69.40 -47.10
CA GLU A 20 -75.89 -68.06 -47.61
C GLU A 20 -75.90 -67.01 -46.49
N GLU A 21 -76.87 -67.08 -45.57
CA GLU A 21 -76.93 -66.20 -44.39
C GLU A 21 -75.75 -66.43 -43.43
N ALA A 22 -75.34 -67.69 -43.22
CA ALA A 22 -74.18 -68.01 -42.39
C ALA A 22 -72.87 -67.52 -43.03
N GLU A 23 -72.71 -67.70 -44.35
CA GLU A 23 -71.58 -67.18 -45.13
C GLU A 23 -71.54 -65.65 -45.09
N ALA A 24 -72.68 -64.98 -45.24
CA ALA A 24 -72.76 -63.52 -45.13
C ALA A 24 -72.35 -63.02 -43.73
N LYS A 25 -72.84 -63.67 -42.66
CA LYS A 25 -72.44 -63.34 -41.27
C LYS A 25 -70.95 -63.59 -41.03
N PHE A 26 -70.39 -64.66 -41.59
CA PHE A 26 -68.97 -64.95 -41.51
C PHE A 26 -68.14 -63.85 -42.17
N LEU A 27 -68.49 -63.42 -43.39
CA LEU A 27 -67.79 -62.35 -44.10
C LEU A 27 -67.88 -61.00 -43.37
N VAL A 28 -69.03 -60.67 -42.78
CA VAL A 28 -69.19 -59.45 -41.96
C VAL A 28 -68.30 -59.53 -40.72
N SER A 29 -68.33 -60.64 -40.00
CA SER A 29 -67.48 -60.84 -38.82
C SER A 29 -65.99 -60.81 -39.16
N GLU A 30 -65.58 -61.35 -40.31
CA GLU A 30 -64.20 -61.30 -40.79
C GLU A 30 -63.78 -59.87 -41.14
N ALA A 31 -64.67 -59.10 -41.79
CA ALA A 31 -64.42 -57.69 -42.08
C ALA A 31 -64.30 -56.86 -40.79
N GLU A 32 -65.18 -57.08 -39.82
CA GLU A 32 -65.11 -56.45 -38.49
C GLU A 32 -63.80 -56.81 -37.77
N GLN A 33 -63.39 -58.07 -37.80
CA GLN A 33 -62.13 -58.52 -37.22
C GLN A 33 -60.93 -57.81 -37.88
N LYS A 34 -60.92 -57.68 -39.21
CA LYS A 34 -59.85 -56.96 -39.94
C LYS A 34 -59.81 -55.48 -39.56
N VAL A 35 -60.98 -54.84 -39.41
CA VAL A 35 -61.05 -53.43 -38.97
C VAL A 35 -60.54 -53.28 -37.53
N LEU A 36 -60.92 -54.17 -36.62
CA LEU A 36 -60.44 -54.14 -35.24
C LEU A 36 -58.93 -54.39 -35.16
N GLN A 37 -58.40 -55.31 -35.97
CA GLN A 37 -56.97 -55.55 -36.07
C GLN A 37 -56.23 -54.31 -36.55
N ALA A 38 -56.68 -53.66 -37.63
CA ALA A 38 -56.06 -52.43 -38.12
C ALA A 38 -56.12 -51.28 -37.09
N LYS A 39 -57.21 -51.17 -36.32
CA LYS A 39 -57.31 -50.19 -35.22
C LYS A 39 -56.35 -50.50 -34.08
N LEU A 40 -56.17 -51.77 -33.75
CA LEU A 40 -55.24 -52.22 -32.71
C LEU A 40 -53.79 -51.92 -33.14
N GLU A 41 -53.42 -52.25 -34.37
CA GLU A 41 -52.10 -51.93 -34.93
C GLU A 41 -51.83 -50.42 -34.92
N ALA A 42 -52.82 -49.60 -35.34
CA ALA A 42 -52.70 -48.14 -35.29
C ALA A 42 -52.56 -47.59 -33.86
N ALA A 43 -53.31 -48.13 -32.90
CA ALA A 43 -53.19 -47.75 -31.49
C ALA A 43 -51.84 -48.18 -30.88
N GLU A 44 -51.31 -49.34 -31.28
CA GLU A 44 -49.97 -49.78 -30.87
C GLU A 44 -48.86 -48.90 -31.44
N ASP A 45 -48.99 -48.42 -32.67
CA ASP A 45 -48.09 -47.42 -33.26
C ASP A 45 -48.16 -46.08 -32.50
N GLU A 46 -49.36 -45.62 -32.16
CA GLU A 46 -49.55 -44.38 -31.38
C GLU A 46 -48.94 -44.49 -29.98
N VAL A 47 -49.15 -45.61 -29.28
CA VAL A 47 -48.52 -45.87 -27.98
C VAL A 47 -47.00 -45.89 -28.11
N ARG A 48 -46.45 -46.50 -29.16
CA ARG A 48 -45.01 -46.49 -29.41
C ARG A 48 -44.47 -45.07 -29.65
N ALA A 49 -45.19 -44.24 -30.39
CA ALA A 49 -44.83 -42.84 -30.62
C ALA A 49 -44.82 -42.02 -29.31
N LEU A 50 -45.90 -42.10 -28.51
CA LEU A 50 -46.01 -41.41 -27.23
C LEU A 50 -44.93 -41.86 -26.23
N VAL A 51 -44.56 -43.14 -26.22
CA VAL A 51 -43.46 -43.65 -25.39
C VAL A 51 -42.11 -43.08 -25.84
N ALA A 52 -41.90 -42.86 -27.13
CA ALA A 52 -40.69 -42.22 -27.63
C ALA A 52 -40.63 -40.74 -27.21
N GLU A 53 -41.70 -39.98 -27.41
CA GLU A 53 -41.82 -38.58 -26.99
C GLU A 53 -41.59 -38.41 -25.48
N LEU A 54 -42.22 -39.26 -24.66
CA LEU A 54 -42.02 -39.24 -23.20
C LEU A 54 -40.57 -39.50 -22.80
N LYS A 55 -39.83 -40.34 -23.54
CA LYS A 55 -38.40 -40.59 -23.28
C LYS A 55 -37.56 -39.37 -23.65
N GLU A 56 -37.85 -38.72 -24.77
CA GLU A 56 -37.18 -37.48 -25.18
C GLU A 56 -37.43 -36.36 -24.17
N GLU A 57 -38.68 -36.14 -23.74
CA GLU A 57 -39.02 -35.13 -22.75
C GLU A 57 -38.31 -35.38 -21.41
N LYS A 58 -38.24 -36.63 -20.95
CA LYS A 58 -37.44 -37.01 -19.77
C LYS A 58 -35.96 -36.69 -19.96
N GLY A 59 -35.43 -36.88 -21.17
CA GLY A 59 -34.06 -36.50 -21.53
C GLY A 59 -33.83 -34.99 -21.42
N VAL A 60 -34.72 -34.18 -22.02
CA VAL A 60 -34.66 -32.72 -21.94
C VAL A 60 -34.81 -32.24 -20.49
N GLN A 61 -35.72 -32.84 -19.72
CA GLN A 61 -35.90 -32.51 -18.30
C GLN A 61 -34.63 -32.83 -17.48
N ALA A 62 -33.96 -33.94 -17.76
CA ALA A 62 -32.71 -34.29 -17.09
C ALA A 62 -31.59 -33.29 -17.43
N LEU A 63 -31.48 -32.86 -18.69
CA LEU A 63 -30.54 -31.83 -19.13
C LEU A 63 -30.84 -30.49 -18.44
N ALA A 64 -32.10 -30.03 -18.47
CA ALA A 64 -32.51 -28.79 -17.79
C ALA A 64 -32.18 -28.80 -16.29
N ARG A 65 -32.43 -29.93 -15.60
CA ARG A 65 -32.05 -30.09 -14.18
C ARG A 65 -30.54 -30.07 -13.96
N SER A 66 -29.74 -30.54 -14.92
CA SER A 66 -28.28 -30.46 -14.83
C SER A 66 -27.77 -29.03 -15.03
N GLU A 67 -28.37 -28.28 -15.96
CA GLU A 67 -28.03 -26.88 -16.21
C GLU A 67 -28.40 -25.98 -15.04
N VAL A 68 -29.56 -26.20 -14.41
CA VAL A 68 -29.97 -25.50 -13.17
C VAL A 68 -28.95 -25.74 -12.07
N ARG A 69 -28.55 -27.00 -11.81
CA ARG A 69 -27.53 -27.31 -10.80
C ARG A 69 -26.17 -26.67 -11.12
N ALA A 70 -25.77 -26.62 -12.39
CA ALA A 70 -24.54 -25.95 -12.81
C ALA A 70 -24.63 -24.42 -12.66
N ALA A 71 -25.81 -23.81 -12.87
CA ALA A 71 -26.03 -22.39 -12.62
C ALA A 71 -26.02 -22.07 -11.11
N GLU A 72 -26.63 -22.91 -10.29
CA GLU A 72 -26.62 -22.79 -8.82
C GLU A 72 -25.20 -22.89 -8.26
N ALA A 73 -24.38 -23.82 -8.75
CA ALA A 73 -22.97 -23.93 -8.36
C ALA A 73 -22.17 -22.67 -8.69
N ARG A 74 -22.31 -22.17 -9.93
CA ARG A 74 -21.66 -20.90 -10.36
C ARG A 74 -22.12 -19.71 -9.54
N ARG A 75 -23.40 -19.67 -9.16
CA ARG A 75 -23.95 -18.63 -8.29
C ARG A 75 -23.33 -18.69 -6.90
N SER A 76 -23.24 -19.87 -6.30
CA SER A 76 -22.62 -20.06 -4.98
C SER A 76 -21.15 -19.63 -4.98
N GLU A 77 -20.39 -19.93 -6.04
CA GLU A 77 -18.99 -19.50 -6.20
C GLU A 77 -18.86 -17.98 -6.36
N ALA A 78 -19.79 -17.36 -7.11
CA ALA A 78 -19.82 -15.91 -7.27
C ALA A 78 -20.16 -15.22 -5.94
N GLU A 79 -21.11 -15.76 -5.16
CA GLU A 79 -21.49 -15.26 -3.84
C GLU A 79 -20.32 -15.36 -2.84
N SER A 80 -19.59 -16.47 -2.81
CA SER A 80 -18.40 -16.58 -1.95
C SER A 80 -17.29 -15.61 -2.35
N SER A 81 -17.05 -15.46 -3.66
CA SER A 81 -16.06 -14.51 -4.18
C SER A 81 -16.42 -13.06 -3.86
N LEU A 82 -17.72 -12.73 -3.87
CA LEU A 82 -18.23 -11.42 -3.48
C LEU A 82 -18.04 -11.16 -1.99
N ALA A 83 -18.33 -12.14 -1.12
CA ALA A 83 -18.12 -12.02 0.32
C ALA A 83 -16.64 -11.74 0.68
N ILE A 84 -15.69 -12.40 0.00
CA ILE A 84 -14.25 -12.15 0.18
C ILE A 84 -13.91 -10.69 -0.18
N ARG A 85 -14.41 -10.20 -1.32
CA ARG A 85 -14.15 -8.81 -1.75
C ARG A 85 -14.78 -7.79 -0.80
N GLU A 86 -15.98 -8.05 -0.30
CA GLU A 86 -16.61 -7.16 0.69
C GLU A 86 -15.78 -7.07 1.98
N GLN A 87 -15.22 -8.20 2.43
CA GLN A 87 -14.28 -8.21 3.55
C GLN A 87 -13.02 -7.39 3.25
N GLU A 88 -12.36 -7.61 2.11
CA GLU A 88 -11.15 -6.87 1.71
C GLU A 88 -11.40 -5.36 1.63
N VAL A 89 -12.56 -4.94 1.10
CA VAL A 89 -12.99 -3.53 1.05
C VAL A 89 -13.20 -2.99 2.47
N GLY A 90 -13.80 -3.78 3.37
CA GLY A 90 -13.93 -3.42 4.78
C GLY A 90 -12.58 -3.20 5.46
N GLU A 91 -11.62 -4.09 5.25
CA GLU A 91 -10.25 -3.97 5.78
C GLU A 91 -9.52 -2.74 5.20
N ALA A 92 -9.66 -2.49 3.90
CA ALA A 92 -9.09 -1.31 3.26
C ALA A 92 -9.67 -0.01 3.84
N HIS A 93 -10.99 0.05 4.10
CA HIS A 93 -11.63 1.19 4.73
C HIS A 93 -11.10 1.44 6.16
N LEU A 94 -10.90 0.39 6.96
CA LEU A 94 -10.31 0.54 8.30
C LEU A 94 -8.89 1.11 8.24
N LYS A 95 -8.05 0.64 7.30
CA LYS A 95 -6.70 1.18 7.08
C LYS A 95 -6.73 2.65 6.67
N VAL A 96 -7.66 3.06 5.82
CA VAL A 96 -7.83 4.46 5.43
C VAL A 96 -8.17 5.32 6.66
N GLN A 97 -9.11 4.88 7.50
CA GLN A 97 -9.46 5.61 8.73
C GLN A 97 -8.27 5.72 9.69
N GLU A 98 -7.46 4.65 9.85
CA GLU A 98 -6.25 4.68 10.66
C GLU A 98 -5.22 5.71 10.13
N LEU A 99 -5.03 5.75 8.82
CA LEU A 99 -4.14 6.72 8.17
C LEU A 99 -4.66 8.16 8.30
N GLU A 100 -5.97 8.37 8.21
CA GLU A 100 -6.59 9.69 8.43
C GLU A 100 -6.32 10.19 9.86
N VAL A 101 -6.47 9.33 10.87
CA VAL A 101 -6.15 9.69 12.26
C VAL A 101 -4.66 10.04 12.41
N ARG A 102 -3.76 9.20 11.87
CA ARG A 102 -2.31 9.49 11.90
C ARG A 102 -1.95 10.80 11.19
N LEU A 103 -2.63 11.13 10.11
CA LEU A 103 -2.43 12.38 9.39
C LEU A 103 -2.84 13.58 10.25
N LEU A 104 -3.97 13.50 10.95
CA LEU A 104 -4.42 14.54 11.87
C LEU A 104 -3.43 14.71 13.04
N ASP A 105 -2.92 13.62 13.61
CA ASP A 105 -1.91 13.67 14.68
C ASP A 105 -0.62 14.34 14.19
N ALA A 106 -0.14 13.97 13.00
CA ALA A 106 1.04 14.58 12.39
C ALA A 106 0.83 16.08 12.10
N GLN A 107 -0.35 16.47 11.64
CA GLN A 107 -0.71 17.88 11.45
C GLN A 107 -0.71 18.65 12.76
N SER A 108 -1.25 18.08 13.85
CA SER A 108 -1.21 18.70 15.18
C SER A 108 0.24 18.90 15.65
N LEU A 109 1.09 17.90 15.47
CA LEU A 109 2.51 17.98 15.84
C LEU A 109 3.24 19.10 15.08
N LEU A 110 2.95 19.26 13.78
CA LEU A 110 3.54 20.34 12.98
C LEU A 110 3.13 21.73 13.48
N VAL A 111 1.86 21.91 13.87
CA VAL A 111 1.39 23.18 14.44
C VAL A 111 2.09 23.50 15.76
N ASP A 112 2.30 22.51 16.62
CA ASP A 112 3.02 22.69 17.88
C ASP A 112 4.49 23.04 17.65
N ARG A 113 5.14 22.39 16.67
CA ARG A 113 6.52 22.72 16.26
C ARG A 113 6.63 24.12 15.67
N GLU A 114 5.68 24.54 14.84
CA GLU A 114 5.64 25.89 14.31
C GLU A 114 5.52 26.94 15.44
N ARG A 115 4.70 26.65 16.46
CA ARG A 115 4.58 27.51 17.65
C ARG A 115 5.89 27.57 18.44
N GLU A 116 6.58 26.43 18.58
CA GLU A 116 7.88 26.35 19.26
C GLU A 116 8.96 27.16 18.53
N ILE A 117 9.05 27.03 17.20
CA ILE A 117 9.97 27.80 16.36
C ILE A 117 9.71 29.30 16.54
N LYS A 118 8.46 29.75 16.43
CA LYS A 118 8.10 31.16 16.65
C LYS A 118 8.48 31.67 18.04
N ASN A 119 8.42 30.82 19.07
CA ASN A 119 8.85 31.18 20.41
C ASN A 119 10.38 31.33 20.48
N LEU A 120 11.13 30.40 19.89
CA LEU A 120 12.59 30.46 19.81
C LEU A 120 13.06 31.69 19.01
N GLU A 121 12.42 32.01 17.89
CA GLU A 121 12.70 33.22 17.12
C GLU A 121 12.54 34.49 17.97
N ARG A 122 11.45 34.60 18.73
CA ARG A 122 11.24 35.74 19.64
C ARG A 122 12.29 35.82 20.76
N LYS A 123 12.75 34.67 21.27
CA LYS A 123 13.82 34.64 22.27
C LYS A 123 15.16 35.06 21.64
N ALA A 124 15.45 34.59 20.43
CA ALA A 124 16.66 34.96 19.71
C ALA A 124 16.72 36.47 19.45
N THR A 125 15.63 37.07 18.96
CA THR A 125 15.57 38.52 18.73
C THR A 125 15.70 39.33 20.02
N TYR A 126 15.12 38.86 21.13
CA TYR A 126 15.31 39.48 22.44
C TYR A 126 16.78 39.44 22.90
N HIS A 127 17.45 38.30 22.76
CA HIS A 127 18.86 38.16 23.13
C HIS A 127 19.78 38.99 22.24
N GLU A 128 19.52 39.05 20.93
CA GLU A 128 20.25 39.90 19.99
C GLU A 128 20.14 41.39 20.36
N ALA A 129 18.93 41.86 20.68
CA ALA A 129 18.72 43.23 21.13
C ALA A 129 19.49 43.55 22.42
N ARG A 130 19.46 42.63 23.39
CA ARG A 130 20.20 42.77 24.66
C ARG A 130 21.72 42.74 24.46
N GLU A 131 22.21 41.89 23.56
CA GLU A 131 23.63 41.84 23.22
C GLU A 131 24.08 43.15 22.57
N LYS A 132 23.28 43.70 21.65
CA LYS A 132 23.54 45.00 21.03
C LYS A 132 23.61 46.11 22.07
N GLU A 133 22.64 46.19 22.98
CA GLU A 133 22.65 47.16 24.09
C GLU A 133 23.88 47.01 24.99
N ALA A 134 24.24 45.78 25.37
CA ALA A 134 25.43 45.53 26.19
C ALA A 134 26.73 45.95 25.46
N ARG A 135 26.82 45.72 24.15
CA ARG A 135 27.95 46.16 23.33
C ARG A 135 28.03 47.69 23.25
N GLU A 136 26.91 48.37 23.05
CA GLU A 136 26.84 49.84 23.06
C GLU A 136 27.28 50.41 24.41
N GLN A 137 26.75 49.87 25.52
CA GLN A 137 27.15 50.27 26.88
C GLN A 137 28.65 50.05 27.14
N ALA A 138 29.21 48.93 26.67
CA ALA A 138 30.64 48.67 26.79
C ALA A 138 31.49 49.67 25.98
N GLN A 139 31.06 50.01 24.76
CA GLN A 139 31.73 51.01 23.94
C GLN A 139 31.67 52.41 24.59
N ASP A 140 30.51 52.79 25.13
CA ASP A 140 30.34 54.05 25.85
C ASP A 140 31.23 54.12 27.09
N ALA A 141 31.31 53.04 27.87
CA ALA A 141 32.20 52.96 29.03
C ALA A 141 33.68 53.12 28.63
N VAL A 142 34.11 52.45 27.56
CA VAL A 142 35.47 52.59 27.00
C VAL A 142 35.73 54.03 26.56
N LYS A 143 34.74 54.69 25.95
CA LYS A 143 34.86 56.10 25.53
C LYS A 143 34.99 57.03 26.74
N LEU A 144 34.11 56.91 27.74
CA LEU A 144 34.18 57.68 28.99
C LEU A 144 35.54 57.51 29.70
N PHE A 145 36.10 56.30 29.68
CA PHE A 145 37.42 56.03 30.25
C PHE A 145 38.56 56.69 29.47
N ARG A 146 38.50 56.69 28.13
CA ARG A 146 39.48 57.41 27.27
C ARG A 146 39.39 58.92 27.42
N ASP A 147 38.17 59.43 27.62
CA ASP A 147 37.92 60.86 27.76
C ASP A 147 38.20 61.37 29.19
N SER A 148 38.29 60.47 30.18
CA SER A 148 38.61 60.78 31.57
C SER A 148 39.98 61.44 31.69
N GLU A 149 39.96 62.69 32.17
CA GLU A 149 41.16 63.46 32.48
C GLU A 149 41.95 62.81 33.62
N GLU A 150 41.27 62.33 34.67
CA GLU A 150 41.91 61.63 35.79
C GLU A 150 42.71 60.40 35.34
N PHE A 151 42.21 59.65 34.34
CA PHE A 151 42.93 58.51 33.83
C PHE A 151 44.11 58.92 32.93
N ARG A 152 43.98 60.00 32.16
CA ARG A 152 45.11 60.57 31.40
C ARG A 152 46.20 61.05 32.35
N ASP A 153 45.85 61.82 33.36
CA ASP A 153 46.78 62.33 34.36
C ASP A 153 47.45 61.18 35.11
N LEU A 154 46.70 60.14 35.50
CA LEU A 154 47.26 58.94 36.13
C LEU A 154 48.20 58.18 35.18
N MET A 155 47.86 58.02 33.90
CA MET A 155 48.74 57.36 32.93
C MET A 155 49.97 58.19 32.61
N GLU A 156 49.87 59.52 32.60
CA GLU A 156 50.99 60.43 32.45
C GLU A 156 51.88 60.39 33.70
N GLU A 157 51.32 60.38 34.89
CA GLU A 157 52.09 60.32 36.14
C GLU A 157 52.67 58.92 36.39
N GLU A 158 51.85 57.88 36.52
CA GLU A 158 52.31 56.54 36.86
C GLU A 158 52.88 55.78 35.67
N GLY A 159 52.33 55.96 34.47
CA GLY A 159 52.82 55.29 33.28
C GLY A 159 54.21 55.80 32.89
N VAL A 160 54.42 57.12 32.85
CA VAL A 160 55.74 57.68 32.54
C VAL A 160 56.71 57.44 33.70
N ASN A 161 56.31 57.64 34.97
CA ASN A 161 57.21 57.36 36.10
C ASN A 161 57.54 55.88 36.24
N GLY A 162 56.58 54.99 36.04
CA GLY A 162 56.76 53.54 36.05
C GLY A 162 57.67 53.07 34.91
N LEU A 163 57.51 53.60 33.70
CA LEU A 163 58.39 53.32 32.56
C LEU A 163 59.82 53.81 32.83
N ILE A 164 59.96 55.04 33.34
CA ILE A 164 61.26 55.60 33.73
C ILE A 164 61.92 54.72 34.81
N GLN A 165 61.16 54.26 35.80
CA GLN A 165 61.67 53.43 36.88
C GLN A 165 62.08 52.04 36.39
N GLY A 166 61.24 51.37 35.58
CA GLY A 166 61.57 50.09 34.97
C GLY A 166 62.80 50.18 34.06
N PHE A 167 62.94 51.27 33.30
CA PHE A 167 64.12 51.52 32.48
C PHE A 167 65.39 51.73 33.32
N LYS A 168 65.28 52.41 34.47
CA LYS A 168 66.40 52.53 35.42
C LYS A 168 66.81 51.18 35.98
N ASP A 169 65.84 50.34 36.37
CA ASP A 169 66.13 49.00 36.90
C ASP A 169 66.76 48.10 35.82
N PHE A 170 66.28 48.17 34.59
CA PHE A 170 66.90 47.52 33.43
C PHE A 170 68.34 47.98 33.20
N ARG A 171 68.60 49.31 33.19
CA ARG A 171 69.97 49.85 33.09
C ARG A 171 70.86 49.36 34.23
N ASN A 172 70.32 49.26 35.44
CA ASN A 172 71.06 48.76 36.59
C ASN A 172 71.40 47.27 36.44
N GLN A 173 70.50 46.45 35.89
CA GLN A 173 70.78 45.05 35.57
C GLN A 173 71.83 44.92 34.46
N LEU A 174 71.72 45.69 33.38
CA LEU A 174 72.70 45.71 32.28
C LEU A 174 74.10 46.09 32.77
N ARG A 175 74.22 47.10 33.63
CA ARG A 175 75.51 47.53 34.17
C ARG A 175 76.19 46.45 35.02
N ARG A 176 75.41 45.58 35.67
CA ARG A 176 75.95 44.42 36.40
C ARG A 176 76.47 43.33 35.46
N LEU A 177 75.82 43.15 34.31
CA LEU A 177 76.19 42.14 33.32
C LEU A 177 77.34 42.62 32.41
N LEU A 178 77.37 43.91 32.08
CA LEU A 178 78.30 44.53 31.13
C LEU A 178 78.82 45.87 31.70
N PRO A 179 79.88 45.83 32.53
CA PRO A 179 80.38 47.02 33.23
C PRO A 179 80.94 48.11 32.32
N ASP A 180 81.51 47.71 31.17
CA ASP A 180 82.23 48.60 30.25
C ASP A 180 81.32 49.22 29.18
N PHE A 181 80.06 48.81 29.11
CA PHE A 181 79.12 49.31 28.11
C PHE A 181 78.60 50.71 28.51
N ASP A 182 78.77 51.69 27.63
CA ASP A 182 78.34 53.07 27.90
C ASP A 182 76.82 53.24 27.73
N LEU A 183 76.11 53.00 28.82
CA LEU A 183 74.65 53.13 28.90
C LEU A 183 74.17 54.59 28.77
N SER A 184 75.06 55.61 28.69
CA SER A 184 74.64 57.01 28.50
C SER A 184 73.98 57.25 27.14
N LEU A 185 74.25 56.40 26.15
CA LEU A 185 73.67 56.46 24.81
C LEU A 185 72.23 55.92 24.72
N LEU A 186 71.77 55.14 25.71
CA LEU A 186 70.40 54.61 25.79
C LEU A 186 69.51 55.60 26.55
N GLN A 187 68.88 56.51 25.82
CA GLN A 187 67.80 57.35 26.35
C GLN A 187 66.46 56.63 26.16
N PRO A 188 65.62 56.55 27.21
CA PRO A 188 64.26 56.06 27.05
C PRO A 188 63.52 56.99 26.09
N GLY A 189 63.06 56.44 24.95
CA GLY A 189 62.30 57.16 23.92
C GLY A 189 63.09 57.59 22.67
N ALA A 190 64.42 57.40 22.60
CA ALA A 190 65.26 57.88 21.49
C ALA A 190 65.17 57.07 20.17
N GLY A 191 64.01 56.50 19.84
CA GLY A 191 63.80 55.73 18.61
C GLY A 191 62.37 55.76 18.06
N VAL A 192 61.45 56.52 18.66
CA VAL A 192 60.13 56.78 18.08
C VAL A 192 60.23 58.09 17.31
N GLU A 193 60.94 58.07 16.19
CA GLU A 193 60.67 59.05 15.15
C GLU A 193 59.27 58.75 14.62
N ASP A 194 58.38 59.75 14.63
CA ASP A 194 57.05 59.74 14.01
C ASP A 194 57.15 59.32 12.55
N SER A 195 57.25 58.01 12.33
CA SER A 195 57.10 57.39 11.03
C SER A 195 55.62 57.39 10.77
N GLY A 196 55.12 58.53 10.28
CA GLY A 196 53.82 58.65 9.65
C GLY A 196 53.74 57.67 8.48
N VAL A 197 53.43 56.42 8.80
CA VAL A 197 52.96 55.43 7.85
C VAL A 197 51.46 55.37 8.12
N GLU A 198 50.71 56.05 7.27
CA GLU A 198 49.35 55.67 6.97
C GLU A 198 49.37 54.15 6.70
N ALA A 199 48.97 53.38 7.70
CA ALA A 199 48.69 51.97 7.50
C ALA A 199 47.40 51.90 6.70
N GLU A 200 47.55 51.94 5.38
CA GLU A 200 46.57 51.39 4.46
C GLU A 200 46.09 50.06 5.02
N THR A 201 44.80 50.02 5.34
CA THR A 201 44.00 48.82 5.45
C THR A 201 44.40 47.82 4.37
N PRO A 202 44.92 46.63 4.70
CA PRO A 202 44.95 45.56 3.74
C PRO A 202 43.50 45.13 3.47
N PRO A 203 43.01 45.12 2.22
CA PRO A 203 41.77 44.45 1.91
C PRO A 203 42.04 42.95 2.10
N GLY A 204 41.54 42.42 3.21
CA GLY A 204 41.45 40.98 3.43
C GLY A 204 40.50 40.38 2.41
N GLY A 205 41.03 40.07 1.23
CA GLY A 205 40.48 39.06 0.36
C GLY A 205 40.60 37.71 1.06
N ALA A 206 39.46 37.19 1.52
CA ALA A 206 39.28 35.80 1.89
C ALA A 206 37.99 35.29 1.21
N ASP A 207 37.94 35.44 -0.11
CA ASP A 207 37.27 34.47 -0.96
C ASP A 207 38.21 33.27 -1.08
N GLN A 208 38.11 32.35 -0.11
CA GLN A 208 38.53 30.96 -0.34
C GLN A 208 37.30 30.22 -0.85
N GLU A 209 37.24 30.14 -2.18
CA GLU A 209 36.50 29.13 -2.91
C GLU A 209 36.76 27.75 -2.29
N GLY A 210 35.67 27.04 -2.00
CA GLY A 210 35.73 25.60 -1.77
C GLY A 210 36.31 24.90 -2.99
N PRO A 211 37.03 23.80 -2.76
CA PRO A 211 36.52 22.56 -3.32
C PRO A 211 36.71 21.42 -2.32
N ALA A 212 35.59 20.88 -1.87
CA ALA A 212 35.54 19.51 -1.36
C ALA A 212 34.23 18.89 -1.86
N GLU A 213 34.15 18.74 -3.19
CA GLU A 213 33.39 17.63 -3.75
C GLU A 213 34.06 16.34 -3.28
N VAL A 214 33.49 15.74 -2.25
CA VAL A 214 33.69 14.34 -1.89
C VAL A 214 32.32 13.76 -1.62
N GLY A 215 31.83 12.94 -2.55
CA GLY A 215 30.87 11.90 -2.20
C GLY A 215 29.60 11.78 -3.03
N GLU A 216 29.56 12.13 -4.32
CA GLU A 216 28.68 11.42 -5.24
C GLU A 216 29.24 10.01 -5.43
N SER A 217 28.92 9.14 -4.47
CA SER A 217 28.97 7.71 -4.70
C SER A 217 27.80 7.40 -5.64
N ALA A 218 28.12 7.31 -6.92
CA ALA A 218 27.33 6.61 -7.90
C ALA A 218 26.98 5.24 -7.32
N LEU A 219 25.75 5.11 -6.82
CA LEU A 219 25.14 3.82 -6.63
C LEU A 219 24.74 3.38 -8.04
N GLU A 220 25.68 2.70 -8.72
CA GLU A 220 25.36 1.82 -9.82
C GLU A 220 24.26 0.89 -9.34
N VAL A 221 23.04 1.15 -9.81
CA VAL A 221 21.99 0.15 -9.89
C VAL A 221 22.48 -0.86 -10.92
N ALA A 222 23.27 -1.81 -10.45
CA ALA A 222 23.48 -3.07 -11.15
C ALA A 222 22.10 -3.74 -11.21
N GLU A 223 21.47 -3.59 -12.37
CA GLU A 223 20.37 -4.41 -12.87
C GLU A 223 20.89 -5.85 -13.01
N ALA A 224 21.02 -6.54 -11.88
CA ALA A 224 21.30 -7.96 -11.81
C ALA A 224 19.96 -8.68 -11.62
N ALA A 225 19.42 -9.17 -12.73
CA ALA A 225 18.35 -10.16 -12.75
C ALA A 225 18.71 -11.34 -11.82
N PRO A 226 17.80 -11.81 -10.96
CA PRO A 226 17.83 -13.18 -10.51
C PRO A 226 17.08 -14.03 -11.55
N GLU A 227 17.88 -14.70 -12.37
CA GLU A 227 17.51 -15.92 -13.08
C GLU A 227 17.02 -16.95 -12.05
N ALA A 228 15.70 -17.10 -11.91
CA ALA A 228 15.10 -18.13 -11.08
C ALA A 228 15.21 -19.49 -11.79
N ALA A 229 16.39 -20.09 -11.71
CA ALA A 229 16.58 -21.52 -11.94
C ALA A 229 16.02 -22.28 -10.72
N GLY A 230 15.14 -23.23 -11.02
CA GLY A 230 14.54 -24.11 -10.02
C GLY A 230 15.52 -25.14 -9.47
N ALA A 231 15.24 -25.56 -8.23
CA ALA A 231 15.56 -26.86 -7.64
C ALA A 231 14.75 -26.91 -6.32
N THR A 232 13.63 -27.62 -6.26
CA THR A 232 13.49 -29.04 -5.85
C THR A 232 14.04 -29.35 -4.45
N GLY A 233 13.14 -29.77 -3.57
CA GLY A 233 13.38 -30.31 -2.21
C GLY A 233 12.12 -30.08 -1.37
N GLU A 234 11.07 -30.91 -1.50
CA GLU A 234 10.86 -32.15 -0.71
C GLU A 234 11.13 -31.98 0.79
N GLU A 235 10.05 -31.85 1.57
CA GLU A 235 9.73 -32.59 2.82
C GLU A 235 8.42 -31.99 3.39
N ALA A 236 7.30 -32.69 3.34
CA ALA A 236 6.84 -33.75 4.24
C ALA A 236 6.05 -33.23 5.46
N SER A 237 4.80 -33.72 5.53
CA SER A 237 3.96 -33.89 6.73
C SER A 237 3.37 -32.64 7.39
N THR A 238 2.05 -32.53 7.38
CA THR A 238 1.18 -33.22 8.35
C THR A 238 -0.28 -33.18 7.89
N ALA A 239 -0.89 -34.35 7.91
CA ALA A 239 -2.33 -34.54 7.81
C ALA A 239 -3.01 -33.96 9.04
N GLU A 240 -4.04 -33.14 8.84
CA GLU A 240 -5.07 -32.92 9.86
C GLU A 240 -6.42 -33.27 9.25
N GLU A 241 -6.91 -34.41 9.71
CA GLU A 241 -8.21 -35.02 9.42
C GLU A 241 -9.27 -34.31 10.29
N PRO A 242 -10.27 -33.61 9.71
CA PRO A 242 -11.39 -33.14 10.50
C PRO A 242 -12.40 -34.28 10.69
N THR A 243 -12.26 -34.92 11.85
CA THR A 243 -13.25 -35.65 12.64
C THR A 243 -14.71 -35.42 12.22
N ALA A 244 -15.37 -36.49 11.79
CA ALA A 244 -16.82 -36.55 11.65
C ALA A 244 -17.50 -36.61 13.03
N PRO A 245 -18.57 -35.84 13.31
CA PRO A 245 -19.43 -36.12 14.44
C PRO A 245 -20.40 -37.27 14.11
N GLU A 246 -20.16 -38.35 14.84
CA GLU A 246 -20.94 -39.56 15.03
C GLU A 246 -22.29 -39.27 15.74
N VAL A 247 -23.37 -39.79 15.13
CA VAL A 247 -24.56 -40.40 15.78
C VAL A 247 -25.42 -39.56 16.74
N ALA A 248 -26.70 -39.40 16.39
CA ALA A 248 -27.82 -39.78 17.27
C ALA A 248 -29.20 -39.66 16.56
N GLU A 249 -29.63 -40.75 15.92
CA GLU A 249 -31.02 -41.24 15.99
C GLU A 249 -30.88 -42.74 16.31
N PRO A 250 -31.76 -43.40 17.11
CA PRO A 250 -33.21 -43.33 16.89
C PRO A 250 -34.14 -43.53 18.12
N GLU A 251 -35.45 -43.35 17.83
CA GLU A 251 -36.65 -44.02 18.39
C GLU A 251 -37.18 -43.64 19.79
N PRO A 252 -38.50 -43.86 20.07
CA PRO A 252 -39.58 -44.43 19.25
C PRO A 252 -40.71 -43.46 18.82
#